data_AF-A0A2H0VMC3-F1
#
_entry.id   AF-A0A2H0VMC3-F1
#
_cell.length_a   1.000
_cell.length_b   1.000
_cell.length_c   1.000
_cell.angle_alpha   90.00
_cell.angle_beta   90.00
_cell.angle_gamma   90.00
#
_symmetry.space_group_name_H-M   'P 1'
#
loop_
_entity.id
_entity.type
_entity.pdbx_description
1 polymer ?
#
loop_
_entity_poly.entity_id
_entity_poly.type
_entity_poly.pdbx_seq_one_letter_code
_entity_poly.pdbx_strand_id
1 'polypeptide(L)'
;MFLLALFPFIIQAVAIGIDEAYFHYKRGLPKWERIGHPIDTLSVLFCMWMVLFASFNAYNLKLYIVFSVISCLMVTKDEFVHKHHCPASENWLHALLFIIHPLTLCSAGMIWAAHSSLSAPLWMKQVFDHPFLFNKFLYIQAIAMTVFLLYQIIFWNVLWKNKIVIKY
;
A
#
# COMPACT_ATOMS: atom_id res chain seq x y z
N MET A 1 -16.86 6.33 -13.24
CA MET A 1 -16.50 6.66 -11.84
C MET A 1 -15.74 5.52 -11.17
N PHE A 2 -16.08 4.25 -11.44
CA PHE A 2 -15.32 3.07 -11.04
C PHE A 2 -13.78 3.21 -11.15
N LEU A 3 -13.28 3.63 -12.31
CA LEU A 3 -11.84 3.83 -12.54
C LEU A 3 -11.20 4.88 -11.62
N LEU A 4 -11.94 5.91 -11.20
CA LEU A 4 -11.40 6.94 -10.31
C LEU A 4 -11.12 6.38 -8.91
N ALA A 5 -11.94 5.46 -8.43
CA ALA A 5 -11.72 4.80 -7.14
C ALA A 5 -10.53 3.83 -7.17
N LEU A 6 -10.27 3.21 -8.33
CA LEU A 6 -9.15 2.29 -8.50
C LEU A 6 -7.83 3.00 -8.81
N PHE A 7 -7.89 4.25 -9.27
CA PHE A 7 -6.74 5.00 -9.76
C PHE A 7 -5.59 5.09 -8.74
N PRO A 8 -5.82 5.40 -7.45
CA PRO A 8 -4.73 5.41 -6.45
C PRO A 8 -4.03 4.06 -6.33
N PHE A 9 -4.78 2.95 -6.30
CA PHE A 9 -4.20 1.60 -6.24
C PHE A 9 -3.31 1.30 -7.44
N ILE A 10 -3.79 1.64 -8.64
CA ILE A 10 -3.07 1.36 -9.89
C ILE A 10 -1.76 2.13 -9.92
N ILE A 11 -1.79 3.44 -9.63
CA ILE A 11 -0.57 4.25 -9.64
C ILE A 11 0.38 3.80 -8.54
N GLN A 12 -0.11 3.50 -7.34
CA GLN A 12 0.74 3.00 -6.26
C GLN A 12 1.43 1.70 -6.66
N ALA A 13 0.70 0.74 -7.25
CA ALA A 13 1.26 -0.53 -7.68
C ALA A 13 2.32 -0.35 -8.78
N VAL A 14 2.09 0.54 -9.74
CA VAL A 14 3.08 0.88 -10.78
C VAL A 14 4.31 1.53 -10.18
N ALA A 15 4.14 2.51 -9.29
CA ALA A 15 5.24 3.20 -8.63
C ALA A 15 6.08 2.25 -7.77
N ILE A 16 5.46 1.38 -6.97
CA ILE A 16 6.14 0.31 -6.22
C ILE A 16 6.87 -0.63 -7.19
N GLY A 17 6.25 -0.99 -8.31
CA GLY A 17 6.87 -1.85 -9.31
C GLY A 17 8.12 -1.24 -9.94
N ILE A 18 8.12 0.07 -10.21
CA ILE A 18 9.29 0.80 -10.70
C ILE A 18 10.37 0.85 -9.62
N ASP A 19 10.00 1.17 -8.38
CA ASP A 19 10.92 1.21 -7.24
C ASP A 19 11.65 -0.13 -7.07
N GLU A 20 10.86 -1.20 -7.05
CA GLU A 20 11.33 -2.56 -6.83
C GLU A 20 12.19 -3.09 -8.01
N ALA A 21 11.66 -3.01 -9.23
CA ALA A 21 12.27 -3.64 -10.40
C ALA A 21 13.46 -2.83 -10.95
N TYR A 22 13.46 -1.51 -10.77
CA TYR A 22 14.54 -0.64 -11.27
C TYR A 22 15.47 -0.18 -10.15
N PHE A 23 14.96 0.56 -9.16
CA PHE A 23 15.82 1.22 -8.16
C PHE A 23 16.44 0.22 -7.19
N HIS A 24 15.63 -0.58 -6.50
CA HIS A 24 16.12 -1.62 -5.57
C HIS A 24 16.99 -2.65 -6.29
N TYR A 25 16.57 -3.09 -7.47
CA TYR A 25 17.41 -4.01 -8.25
C TYR A 25 18.74 -3.35 -8.65
N LYS A 26 18.80 -2.07 -9.01
CA LYS A 26 20.05 -1.41 -9.38
C LYS A 26 20.98 -1.19 -8.18
N ARG A 27 20.48 -0.60 -7.09
CA ARG A 27 21.31 -0.19 -5.94
C ARG A 27 21.49 -1.27 -4.87
N GLY A 28 20.63 -2.28 -4.83
CA GLY A 28 20.57 -3.26 -3.74
C GLY A 28 19.87 -2.71 -2.49
N LEU A 29 19.35 -3.60 -1.64
CA LEU A 29 18.50 -3.20 -0.51
C LEU A 29 19.24 -3.29 0.84
N PRO A 30 19.42 -2.19 1.60
CA PRO A 30 20.09 -2.21 2.90
C PRO A 30 19.28 -2.98 3.96
N LYS A 31 19.95 -3.37 5.06
CA LYS A 31 19.34 -4.20 6.12
C LYS A 31 18.07 -3.58 6.72
N TRP A 32 18.03 -2.25 6.86
CA TRP A 32 16.87 -1.55 7.41
C TRP A 32 15.65 -1.71 6.50
N GLU A 33 15.78 -1.35 5.23
CA GLU A 33 14.72 -1.46 4.23
C GLU A 33 14.24 -2.91 4.04
N ARG A 34 15.14 -3.90 4.12
CA ARG A 34 14.78 -5.33 4.03
C ARG A 34 13.83 -5.84 5.13
N ILE A 35 13.83 -5.19 6.28
CA ILE A 35 12.93 -5.50 7.40
C ILE A 35 11.76 -4.51 7.41
N GLY A 36 12.04 -3.24 7.11
CA GLY A 36 11.05 -2.16 7.03
C GLY A 36 9.97 -2.46 5.99
N HIS A 37 10.35 -2.79 4.75
CA HIS A 37 9.39 -2.98 3.66
C HIS A 37 8.37 -4.11 3.94
N PRO A 38 8.76 -5.29 4.46
CA PRO A 38 7.78 -6.28 4.93
C PRO A 38 6.83 -5.76 6.03
N ILE A 39 7.33 -4.97 6.98
CA ILE A 39 6.50 -4.38 8.05
C ILE A 39 5.49 -3.39 7.45
N ASP A 40 5.91 -2.58 6.48
CA ASP A 40 5.02 -1.65 5.79
C ASP A 40 3.94 -2.38 4.98
N THR A 41 4.32 -3.41 4.22
CA THR A 41 3.35 -4.23 3.48
C THR A 41 2.36 -4.91 4.45
N LEU A 42 2.84 -5.37 5.61
CA LEU A 42 1.99 -5.97 6.63
C LEU A 42 1.02 -4.96 7.25
N SER A 43 1.43 -3.71 7.48
CA SER A 43 0.53 -2.68 8.03
C SER A 43 -0.61 -2.35 7.06
N VAL A 44 -0.34 -2.35 5.74
CA VAL A 44 -1.38 -2.19 4.71
C VAL A 44 -2.28 -3.40 4.63
N LEU A 45 -1.71 -4.61 4.64
CA LEU A 45 -2.49 -5.86 4.65
C LEU A 45 -3.46 -5.91 5.83
N PHE A 46 -3.05 -5.43 6.99
CA PHE A 46 -3.93 -5.36 8.16
C PHE A 46 -5.11 -4.41 7.94
N CYS A 47 -4.88 -3.24 7.33
CA CYS A 47 -5.96 -2.33 6.93
C CYS A 47 -6.91 -3.00 5.92
N MET A 48 -6.36 -3.77 4.98
CA MET A 48 -7.14 -4.46 3.95
C MET A 48 -7.95 -5.63 4.51
N TRP A 49 -7.42 -6.36 5.50
CA TRP A 49 -8.16 -7.38 6.22
C TRP A 49 -9.33 -6.79 7.00
N MET A 50 -9.18 -5.61 7.61
CA MET A 50 -10.32 -4.91 8.21
C MET A 50 -11.41 -4.62 7.18
N VAL A 51 -11.03 -4.09 6.02
CA VAL A 51 -11.97 -3.79 4.93
C VAL A 51 -12.68 -5.03 4.40
N LEU A 52 -12.00 -6.18 4.32
CA LEU A 52 -12.55 -7.42 3.79
C LEU A 52 -13.38 -8.22 4.79
N PHE A 53 -13.03 -8.19 6.08
CA PHE A 53 -13.58 -9.14 7.06
C PHE A 53 -14.32 -8.46 8.23
N ALA A 54 -14.10 -7.18 8.49
CA ALA A 54 -14.81 -6.48 9.55
C ALA A 54 -16.14 -5.90 9.03
N SER A 55 -17.17 -5.93 9.88
CA SER A 55 -18.43 -5.24 9.59
C SER A 55 -18.22 -3.73 9.66
N PHE A 56 -18.82 -2.98 8.75
CA PHE A 56 -18.74 -1.52 8.79
C PHE A 56 -19.64 -0.98 9.90
N ASN A 57 -19.01 -0.41 10.91
CA ASN A 57 -19.66 0.29 12.01
C ASN A 57 -18.73 1.38 12.55
N ALA A 58 -19.25 2.28 13.40
CA ALA A 58 -18.49 3.43 13.88
C ALA A 58 -17.21 3.05 14.66
N TYR A 59 -17.21 1.91 15.35
CA TYR A 59 -16.04 1.44 16.10
C TYR A 59 -14.95 0.92 15.15
N ASN A 60 -15.30 0.02 14.23
CA ASN A 60 -14.36 -0.53 13.26
C ASN A 60 -13.82 0.54 12.30
N LEU A 61 -14.62 1.56 11.96
CA LEU A 61 -14.17 2.71 11.18
C LEU A 61 -13.08 3.51 11.92
N LYS A 62 -13.26 3.76 13.22
CA LYS A 62 -12.24 4.43 14.04
C LYS A 62 -10.93 3.63 14.07
N LEU A 63 -11.02 2.32 14.29
CA LEU A 63 -9.85 1.43 14.26
C LEU A 63 -9.16 1.45 12.89
N TYR A 64 -9.93 1.37 11.81
CA TYR A 64 -9.39 1.45 10.45
C TYR A 64 -8.64 2.76 10.20
N ILE A 65 -9.20 3.89 10.65
CA ILE A 65 -8.53 5.21 10.55
C ILE A 65 -7.21 5.20 11.33
N VAL A 66 -7.21 4.68 12.56
CA VAL A 66 -5.99 4.58 13.39
C VAL A 66 -4.93 3.73 12.69
N PHE A 67 -5.28 2.54 12.19
CA PHE A 67 -4.33 1.68 11.49
C PHE A 67 -3.85 2.28 10.18
N SER A 68 -4.72 3.00 9.46
CA SER A 68 -4.34 3.70 8.24
C SER A 68 -3.32 4.81 8.52
N VAL A 69 -3.53 5.60 9.58
CA VAL A 69 -2.56 6.62 10.02
C VAL A 69 -1.24 5.97 10.43
N ILE A 70 -1.28 4.88 11.20
CA ILE A 70 -0.07 4.13 11.58
C ILE A 70 0.66 3.64 10.33
N SER A 71 -0.06 3.06 9.35
CA SER A 71 0.53 2.60 8.09
C SER A 71 1.19 3.75 7.32
N CYS A 72 0.54 4.91 7.24
CA CYS A 72 1.13 6.10 6.63
C CYS A 72 2.40 6.56 7.35
N LEU A 73 2.43 6.52 8.69
CA LEU A 73 3.63 6.89 9.44
C LEU A 73 4.75 5.86 9.26
N MET A 74 4.43 4.57 9.19
CA MET A 74 5.41 3.49 8.99
C MET A 74 6.20 3.68 7.68
N VAL A 75 5.55 4.02 6.57
CA VAL A 75 6.28 4.24 5.31
C VAL A 75 7.20 5.47 5.36
N THR A 76 6.86 6.49 6.16
CA THR A 76 7.71 7.69 6.27
C THR A 76 9.03 7.45 7.03
N LYS A 77 9.13 6.36 7.81
CA LYS A 77 10.35 6.04 8.57
C LYS A 77 11.55 5.81 7.65
N ASP A 78 11.32 5.40 6.41
CA ASP A 78 12.40 5.03 5.50
C ASP A 78 13.11 6.24 4.90
N GLU A 79 12.51 7.43 5.00
CA GLU A 79 13.13 8.69 4.57
C GLU A 79 14.45 8.97 5.30
N PHE A 80 14.57 8.53 6.56
CA PHE A 80 15.82 8.65 7.31
C PHE A 80 16.97 7.86 6.69
N VAL A 81 16.66 6.79 5.94
CA VAL A 81 17.62 5.96 5.20
C VAL A 81 17.75 6.43 3.76
N HIS A 82 16.64 6.78 3.10
CA HIS A 82 16.62 7.18 1.68
C HIS A 82 17.54 8.36 1.39
N LYS A 83 17.58 9.36 2.28
CA LYS A 83 18.48 10.53 2.13
C LYS A 83 19.98 10.20 2.02
N HIS A 84 20.39 8.98 2.37
CA HIS A 84 21.78 8.51 2.31
C HIS A 84 22.05 7.48 1.21
N HIS A 85 21.00 6.97 0.56
CA HIS A 85 21.06 5.80 -0.31
C HIS A 85 20.42 6.02 -1.68
N CYS A 86 19.46 6.93 -1.77
CA CYS A 86 18.62 7.11 -2.95
C CYS A 86 19.08 8.32 -3.77
N PRO A 87 19.22 8.20 -5.10
CA PRO A 87 19.39 9.36 -5.96
C PRO A 87 18.12 10.21 -5.98
N ALA A 88 18.21 11.46 -6.45
CA ALA A 88 17.08 12.38 -6.50
C ALA A 88 15.84 11.83 -7.24
N SER A 89 16.04 11.02 -8.29
CA SER A 89 14.92 10.41 -9.03
C SER A 89 14.17 9.34 -8.23
N GLU A 90 14.85 8.62 -7.34
CA GLU A 90 14.21 7.63 -6.45
C GLU A 90 13.48 8.34 -5.31
N ASN A 91 14.09 9.37 -4.70
CA ASN A 91 13.41 10.19 -3.69
C ASN A 91 12.13 10.85 -4.23
N TRP A 92 12.12 11.28 -5.50
CA TRP A 92 10.90 11.80 -6.14
C TRP A 92 9.81 10.73 -6.26
N LEU A 93 10.18 9.49 -6.63
CA LEU A 93 9.24 8.37 -6.68
C LEU A 93 8.69 8.05 -5.28
N HIS A 94 9.52 8.08 -4.24
CA HIS A 94 9.09 7.88 -2.86
C HIS A 94 8.15 8.98 -2.38
N ALA A 95 8.42 10.25 -2.71
CA ALA A 95 7.50 11.35 -2.42
C ALA A 95 6.13 11.14 -3.08
N LEU A 96 6.11 10.66 -4.33
CA LEU A 96 4.87 10.29 -5.02
C LEU A 96 4.14 9.14 -4.29
N LEU A 97 4.87 8.11 -3.87
CA LEU A 97 4.31 7.00 -3.09
C LEU A 97 3.72 7.47 -1.76
N PHE A 98 4.36 8.40 -1.05
CA PHE A 98 3.84 8.97 0.20
C PHE A 98 2.54 9.74 0.03
N ILE A 99 2.34 10.41 -1.12
CA ILE A 99 1.09 11.10 -1.44
C ILE A 99 0.00 10.10 -1.80
N ILE A 100 0.32 9.08 -2.59
CA ILE A 100 -0.67 8.12 -3.08
C ILE A 100 -1.12 7.15 -1.98
N HIS A 101 -0.22 6.78 -1.07
CA HIS A 101 -0.50 5.84 0.00
C HIS A 101 -1.78 6.14 0.82
N PRO A 102 -1.95 7.34 1.41
CA PRO A 102 -3.18 7.69 2.11
C PRO A 102 -4.41 7.75 1.19
N LEU A 103 -4.24 8.10 -0.10
CA LEU A 103 -5.34 8.09 -1.07
C LEU A 103 -5.83 6.67 -1.35
N THR A 104 -4.92 5.71 -1.47
CA THR A 104 -5.24 4.29 -1.65
C THR A 104 -6.00 3.72 -0.45
N LEU A 105 -5.54 4.01 0.77
CA LEU A 105 -6.25 3.63 2.00
C LEU A 105 -7.62 4.32 2.08
N CYS A 106 -7.71 5.61 1.77
CA CYS A 106 -8.99 6.31 1.73
C CYS A 106 -9.97 5.66 0.74
N SER A 107 -9.49 5.30 -0.46
CA SER A 107 -10.28 4.58 -1.46
C SER A 107 -10.76 3.22 -0.95
N ALA A 108 -9.90 2.44 -0.28
CA ALA A 108 -10.30 1.16 0.33
C ALA A 108 -11.41 1.35 1.37
N GLY A 109 -11.27 2.34 2.26
CA GLY A 109 -12.28 2.67 3.28
C GLY A 109 -13.61 3.15 2.68
N MET A 110 -13.58 3.94 1.59
CA MET A 110 -14.78 4.36 0.88
C MET A 110 -15.49 3.19 0.19
N ILE A 111 -14.74 2.28 -0.43
CA ILE A 111 -15.30 1.05 -1.01
C ILE A 111 -16.00 0.23 0.07
N TRP A 112 -15.36 0.08 1.23
CA TRP A 112 -15.91 -0.65 2.39
C TRP A 112 -17.21 -0.03 2.91
N ALA A 113 -17.24 1.30 3.05
CA ALA A 113 -18.42 2.04 3.46
C ALA A 113 -19.57 1.88 2.44
N ALA A 114 -19.26 2.01 1.15
CA ALA A 114 -20.24 1.90 0.07
C ALA A 114 -20.88 0.51 0.01
N HIS A 115 -20.08 -0.55 0.20
CA HIS A 115 -20.55 -1.93 0.19
C HIS A 115 -21.53 -2.24 1.34
N SER A 116 -21.36 -1.57 2.48
CA SER A 116 -22.10 -1.89 3.70
C SER A 116 -23.53 -1.32 3.76
N SER A 117 -23.96 -0.61 2.71
CA SER A 117 -25.34 -0.25 2.31
C SER A 117 -26.24 0.55 3.27
N LEU A 118 -25.97 0.60 4.59
CA LEU A 118 -26.91 1.16 5.58
C LEU A 118 -26.96 2.70 5.62
N SER A 119 -25.93 3.41 5.14
CA SER A 119 -25.87 4.88 5.32
C SER A 119 -24.95 5.64 4.34
N ALA A 120 -24.58 5.02 3.21
CA ALA A 120 -23.74 5.71 2.22
C ALA A 120 -24.51 6.84 1.50
N PRO A 121 -23.92 8.04 1.33
CA PRO A 121 -24.50 9.13 0.54
C PRO A 121 -24.80 8.70 -0.90
N LEU A 122 -25.76 9.37 -1.56
CA LEU A 122 -26.18 9.02 -2.92
C LEU A 122 -25.02 9.04 -3.94
N TRP A 123 -24.17 10.07 -3.87
CA TRP A 123 -22.99 10.17 -4.75
C TRP A 123 -22.05 8.98 -4.59
N MET A 124 -21.92 8.44 -3.38
CA MET A 124 -21.07 7.28 -3.11
C MET A 124 -21.68 6.03 -3.73
N LYS A 125 -23.00 5.84 -3.60
CA LYS A 125 -23.70 4.73 -4.26
C LYS A 125 -23.59 4.79 -5.80
N GLN A 126 -23.56 5.98 -6.38
CA GLN A 126 -23.36 6.19 -7.82
C GLN A 126 -21.91 5.93 -8.25
N VAL A 127 -20.93 6.34 -7.45
CA VAL A 127 -19.50 6.09 -7.73
C VAL A 127 -19.16 4.60 -7.59
N PHE A 128 -19.79 3.92 -6.62
CA PHE A 128 -19.56 2.53 -6.24
C PHE A 128 -20.74 1.61 -6.60
N ASP A 129 -21.30 1.79 -7.80
CA ASP A 129 -22.48 1.10 -8.33
C ASP A 129 -22.26 -0.39 -8.66
N HIS A 130 -21.01 -0.86 -8.66
CA HIS A 130 -20.62 -2.25 -8.91
C HIS A 130 -19.98 -2.92 -7.67
N PRO A 131 -20.74 -3.12 -6.57
CA PRO A 131 -20.19 -3.61 -5.29
C PRO A 131 -19.48 -4.95 -5.39
N PHE A 132 -19.95 -5.84 -6.28
CA PHE A 132 -19.33 -7.14 -6.52
C PHE A 132 -17.92 -7.03 -7.14
N LEU A 133 -17.74 -6.11 -8.11
CA LEU A 133 -16.44 -5.90 -8.76
C LEU A 133 -15.44 -5.28 -7.80
N PHE A 134 -15.87 -4.34 -6.96
CA PHE A 134 -15.02 -3.74 -5.95
C PHE A 134 -14.58 -4.75 -4.88
N ASN A 135 -15.49 -5.61 -4.42
CA ASN A 135 -15.13 -6.65 -3.46
C ASN A 135 -14.09 -7.62 -4.05
N LYS A 136 -14.33 -8.11 -5.29
CA LYS A 136 -13.35 -8.92 -6.02
C LYS A 136 -12.00 -8.21 -6.17
N PHE A 137 -12.02 -6.92 -6.51
CA PHE A 137 -10.80 -6.12 -6.62
C PHE A 137 -10.02 -6.06 -5.30
N LEU A 138 -10.70 -5.81 -4.17
CA LEU A 138 -10.04 -5.77 -2.86
C LEU A 138 -9.42 -7.12 -2.48
N TYR A 139 -10.09 -8.25 -2.78
CA TYR A 139 -9.51 -9.58 -2.59
C TYR A 139 -8.27 -9.78 -3.47
N ILE A 140 -8.32 -9.41 -4.75
CA ILE A 140 -7.16 -9.49 -5.65
C ILE A 140 -6.00 -8.65 -5.10
N GLN A 141 -6.27 -7.43 -4.63
CA GLN A 141 -5.25 -6.58 -4.00
C GLN A 141 -4.64 -7.25 -2.78
N ALA A 142 -5.45 -7.76 -1.84
CA ALA A 142 -4.97 -8.43 -0.64
C ALA A 142 -4.09 -9.66 -0.97
N ILE A 143 -4.49 -10.46 -1.97
CA ILE A 143 -3.70 -11.60 -2.45
C ILE A 143 -2.39 -11.11 -3.06
N ALA A 144 -2.43 -10.11 -3.95
CA ALA A 144 -1.24 -9.56 -4.58
C ALA A 144 -0.24 -9.00 -3.56
N MET A 145 -0.71 -8.26 -2.55
CA MET A 145 0.13 -7.76 -1.45
C MET A 145 0.68 -8.88 -0.58
N THR A 146 -0.07 -9.96 -0.36
CA THR A 146 0.43 -11.13 0.36
C THR A 146 1.55 -11.82 -0.41
N VAL A 147 1.38 -12.00 -1.73
CA VAL A 147 2.43 -12.53 -2.60
C VAL A 147 3.63 -11.59 -2.63
N PHE A 148 3.42 -10.27 -2.68
CA PHE A 148 4.49 -9.28 -2.64
C PHE A 148 5.26 -9.29 -1.31
N LEU A 149 4.56 -9.44 -0.17
CA LEU A 149 5.18 -9.61 1.14
C LEU A 149 6.10 -10.84 1.18
N LEU A 150 5.61 -11.99 0.69
CA LEU A 150 6.41 -13.21 0.60
C LEU A 150 7.62 -13.01 -0.31
N TYR A 151 7.43 -12.35 -1.45
CA TYR A 151 8.52 -11.96 -2.34
C TYR A 151 9.55 -11.09 -1.62
N GLN A 152 9.15 -10.03 -0.91
CA GLN A 152 10.07 -9.15 -0.18
C GLN A 152 10.90 -9.93 0.85
N ILE A 153 10.25 -10.83 1.60
CA ILE A 153 10.92 -11.67 2.60
C ILE A 153 11.90 -12.63 1.90
N ILE A 154 11.43 -13.44 0.95
CA ILE A 154 12.24 -14.49 0.34
C ILE A 154 13.35 -13.89 -0.53
N PHE A 155 13.01 -12.98 -1.44
CA PHE A 155 13.95 -12.43 -2.40
C PHE A 155 15.05 -11.62 -1.70
N TRP A 156 14.71 -10.65 -0.85
CA TRP A 156 15.73 -9.77 -0.26
C TRP A 156 16.43 -10.34 0.97
N ASN A 157 15.78 -11.20 1.75
CA ASN A 157 16.38 -11.76 2.96
C ASN A 157 17.02 -13.14 2.74
N VAL A 158 16.72 -13.84 1.64
CA VAL A 158 17.31 -15.15 1.33
C VAL A 158 18.12 -15.09 0.02
N LEU A 159 17.48 -14.85 -1.12
CA LEU A 159 18.11 -15.03 -2.44
C LEU A 159 19.14 -13.94 -2.76
N TRP A 160 18.80 -12.69 -2.46
CA TRP A 160 19.53 -11.50 -2.88
C TRP A 160 20.20 -10.77 -1.71
N LYS A 161 20.33 -11.46 -0.56
CA LYS A 161 20.77 -10.90 0.72
C LYS A 161 22.16 -10.29 0.69
N ASN A 162 23.04 -10.79 -0.17
CA ASN A 162 24.47 -10.41 -0.24
C ASN A 162 24.78 -9.41 -1.36
N LYS A 163 23.77 -8.87 -2.05
CA LYS A 163 24.02 -7.82 -3.05
C LYS A 163 24.65 -6.60 -2.39
N ILE A 164 25.69 -6.08 -3.05
CA ILE A 164 26.36 -4.85 -2.65
C ILE A 164 25.37 -3.69 -2.75
N VAL A 165 25.27 -2.91 -1.67
CA VAL A 165 24.42 -1.72 -1.61
C VAL A 165 25.22 -0.50 -2.07
N ILE A 166 24.80 0.12 -3.16
CA ILE A 166 25.36 1.36 -3.69
C ILE A 166 24.73 2.55 -2.96
N LYS A 167 25.52 3.59 -2.68
CA LYS A 167 25.07 4.85 -2.11
C LYS A 167 25.30 5.98 -3.13
N TYR A 168 24.43 6.98 -3.12
CA TYR A 168 24.49 8.15 -3.99
C TYR A 168 24.72 9.43 -3.18
#